data_AF-A0A382VTB4-F1
#
_entry.id   AF-A0A382VTB4-F1
#
_cell.length_a   1.000
_cell.length_b   1.000
_cell.length_c   1.000
_cell.angle_alpha   90.00
_cell.angle_beta   90.00
_cell.angle_gamma   90.00
#
_symmetry.space_group_name_H-M   'P 1'
#
loop_
_entity.id
_entity.type
_entity.pdbx_description
1 polymer ?
#
loop_
_entity_poly.entity_id
_entity_poly.type
_entity_poly.pdbx_seq_one_letter_code
_entity_poly.pdbx_strand_id
1 'polypeptide(L)'
;MKTRFFRQLILSLSACLILLINSKVVDASPWASPDDLLFRHDIQILVDAGALNIPISTWPLAWGDIAYNLTKNESEMSLIEITSFQRI
;
A
#
# COMPACT_ATOMS: atom_id res chain seq x y z
N MET A 1 -48.73 -22.91 -2.62
CA MET A 1 -47.26 -23.06 -2.66
C MET A 1 -46.57 -22.00 -3.53
N LYS A 2 -47.07 -21.71 -4.74
CA LYS A 2 -46.47 -20.77 -5.72
C LYS A 2 -46.30 -19.31 -5.24
N THR A 3 -47.26 -18.78 -4.47
CA THR A 3 -47.22 -17.39 -3.94
C THR A 3 -46.20 -17.16 -2.83
N ARG A 4 -45.93 -18.18 -1.99
CA ARG A 4 -44.90 -18.11 -0.95
C ARG A 4 -43.50 -18.15 -1.55
N PHE A 5 -43.31 -18.94 -2.60
CA PHE A 5 -42.06 -19.03 -3.36
C PHE A 5 -41.72 -17.70 -4.04
N PHE A 6 -42.68 -17.09 -4.75
CA PHE A 6 -42.47 -15.81 -5.42
C PHE A 6 -42.12 -14.68 -4.45
N ARG A 7 -42.74 -14.66 -3.26
CA ARG A 7 -42.42 -13.68 -2.21
C ARG A 7 -41.00 -13.85 -1.67
N GLN A 8 -40.54 -15.09 -1.47
CA GLN A 8 -39.17 -15.35 -1.00
C GLN A 8 -38.12 -14.97 -2.06
N LEU A 9 -38.41 -15.20 -3.33
CA LEU A 9 -37.55 -14.80 -4.43
C LEU A 9 -37.38 -13.27 -4.49
N ILE A 10 -38.48 -12.52 -4.38
CA ILE A 10 -38.44 -11.05 -4.34
C ILE A 10 -37.64 -10.54 -3.12
N LEU A 11 -37.86 -11.11 -1.94
CA LEU A 11 -37.14 -10.74 -0.73
C LEU A 11 -35.63 -11.01 -0.87
N SER A 12 -35.25 -12.17 -1.43
CA SER A 12 -33.86 -12.52 -1.69
C SER A 12 -33.19 -11.59 -2.70
N LEU A 13 -33.88 -11.25 -3.80
CA LEU A 13 -33.40 -10.30 -4.81
C LEU A 13 -33.23 -8.89 -4.23
N SER A 14 -34.19 -8.43 -3.43
CA SER A 14 -34.12 -7.12 -2.78
C SER A 14 -32.97 -7.03 -1.77
N ALA A 15 -32.75 -8.10 -0.99
CA ALA A 15 -31.62 -8.19 -0.07
C ALA A 15 -30.28 -8.18 -0.82
N CYS A 16 -30.17 -8.91 -1.92
CA CYS A 16 -28.97 -8.94 -2.76
C CYS A 16 -28.67 -7.55 -3.34
N LEU A 17 -29.69 -6.85 -3.85
CA LEU A 17 -29.54 -5.50 -4.38
C LEU A 17 -29.08 -4.50 -3.31
N ILE A 18 -29.62 -4.59 -2.09
CA ILE A 18 -29.19 -3.74 -0.97
C ILE A 18 -27.72 -3.98 -0.62
N LEU A 19 -27.25 -5.23 -0.64
CA LEU A 19 -25.84 -5.56 -0.38
C LEU A 19 -24.92 -4.98 -1.46
N LEU A 20 -25.31 -5.07 -2.74
CA LEU A 20 -24.52 -4.54 -3.85
C LEU A 20 -24.40 -3.00 -3.82
N ILE A 21 -25.46 -2.29 -3.44
CA ILE A 21 -25.43 -0.82 -3.36
C ILE A 21 -24.51 -0.32 -2.22
N ASN A 22 -24.31 -1.14 -1.19
CA ASN A 22 -23.48 -0.77 -0.03
C ASN A 22 -22.01 -1.16 -0.18
N SER A 23 -21.57 -1.73 -1.31
CA SER A 23 -20.15 -2.00 -1.52
C SER A 23 -19.37 -0.69 -1.65
N LYS A 24 -18.44 -0.44 -0.74
CA LYS A 24 -17.46 0.64 -0.87
C LYS A 24 -16.34 0.19 -1.79
N VAL A 25 -15.92 1.06 -2.70
CA VAL A 25 -14.64 0.90 -3.40
C VAL A 25 -13.55 1.13 -2.36
N VAL A 26 -12.79 0.09 -2.05
CA VAL A 26 -11.57 0.20 -1.25
C VAL A 26 -10.45 0.48 -2.23
N ASP A 27 -9.85 1.67 -2.13
CA ASP A 27 -8.63 1.99 -2.84
C ASP A 27 -7.45 1.49 -2.01
N ALA A 28 -6.81 0.41 -2.47
CA ALA A 28 -5.61 -0.12 -1.84
C ALA A 28 -4.41 0.57 -2.48
N SER A 29 -4.10 1.78 -2.05
CA SER A 29 -2.86 2.44 -2.42
C SER A 29 -1.70 1.94 -1.55
N PRO A 30 -0.47 1.87 -2.09
CA PRO A 30 0.76 1.86 -1.29
C PRO A 30 0.74 2.89 -0.14
N TRP A 31 1.41 2.59 0.98
CA TRP A 31 1.55 3.53 2.11
C TRP A 31 2.16 4.87 1.69
N ALA A 32 3.08 4.83 0.73
CA ALA A 32 3.62 6.00 0.03
C ALA A 32 3.36 5.90 -1.48
N SER A 33 2.90 7.00 -2.09
CA SER A 33 2.67 7.05 -3.53
C SER A 33 4.00 6.95 -4.29
N PRO A 34 4.08 6.14 -5.36
CA PRO A 34 5.24 6.15 -6.24
C PRO A 34 5.51 7.52 -6.86
N ASP A 35 4.53 8.41 -6.94
CA ASP A 35 4.69 9.76 -7.51
C ASP A 35 5.14 10.81 -6.47
N ASP A 36 5.29 10.42 -5.20
CA ASP A 36 5.77 11.31 -4.15
C ASP A 36 7.28 11.58 -4.30
N LEU A 37 7.63 12.80 -4.70
CA LEU A 37 9.01 13.23 -4.90
C LEU A 37 9.84 13.17 -3.61
N LEU A 38 9.23 13.42 -2.46
CA LEU A 38 9.93 13.36 -1.17
C LEU A 38 10.29 11.91 -0.85
N PHE A 39 9.35 10.98 -1.03
CA PHE A 39 9.61 9.55 -0.87
C PHE A 39 10.72 9.05 -1.80
N ARG A 40 10.69 9.44 -3.08
CA ARG A 40 11.77 9.08 -4.03
C ARG A 40 13.12 9.61 -3.60
N HIS A 41 13.16 10.84 -3.11
CA HIS A 41 14.39 11.46 -2.62
C HIS A 41 14.93 10.75 -1.37
N ASP A 42 14.06 10.39 -0.44
CA ASP A 42 14.45 9.68 0.79
C ASP A 42 15.01 8.29 0.48
N ILE A 43 14.38 7.56 -0.44
CA ILE A 43 14.91 6.28 -0.96
C ILE A 43 16.27 6.47 -1.64
N GLN A 44 16.44 7.53 -2.45
CA GLN A 44 17.72 7.83 -3.10
C GLN A 44 18.83 8.07 -2.08
N ILE A 45 18.56 8.86 -1.03
CA ILE A 45 19.52 9.10 0.07
C ILE A 45 19.94 7.78 0.71
N LEU A 46 18.98 6.92 1.04
CA LEU A 46 19.27 5.65 1.70
C LEU A 46 20.08 4.69 0.82
N VAL A 47 19.79 4.65 -0.49
CA VAL A 47 20.54 3.83 -1.45
C VAL A 47 21.95 4.37 -1.66
N ASP A 48 22.11 5.67 -1.85
CA ASP A 48 23.42 6.31 -2.06
C ASP A 48 24.33 6.18 -0.82
N ALA A 49 23.73 6.23 0.37
CA ALA A 49 24.43 5.99 1.63
C ALA A 49 24.76 4.51 1.88
N GLY A 50 24.29 3.61 1.02
CA GLY A 50 24.43 2.17 1.18
C GLY A 50 23.67 1.61 2.37
N ALA A 51 22.63 2.30 2.85
CA ALA A 51 21.72 1.88 3.92
C ALA A 51 20.55 1.02 3.40
N LEU A 52 20.26 1.12 2.10
CA LEU A 52 19.29 0.29 1.38
C LEU A 52 19.94 -0.25 0.11
N ASN A 53 19.80 -1.55 -0.16
CA ASN A 53 20.41 -2.18 -1.33
C ASN A 53 19.35 -2.73 -2.30
N ILE A 54 18.73 -1.83 -3.08
CA ILE A 54 17.70 -2.17 -4.08
C ILE A 54 17.90 -1.35 -5.35
N PRO A 55 17.48 -1.83 -6.53
CA PRO A 55 17.48 -1.03 -7.75
C PRO A 55 16.37 0.04 -7.70
N ILE A 56 16.71 1.29 -8.03
CA ILE A 56 15.79 2.45 -7.99
C ILE A 56 15.56 3.12 -9.35
N SER A 57 15.99 2.46 -10.44
CA SER A 57 15.83 2.96 -11.82
C SER A 57 14.41 2.83 -12.36
N THR A 58 13.55 2.07 -11.69
CA THR A 58 12.16 1.81 -12.12
C THR A 58 11.20 1.91 -10.94
N TRP A 59 10.05 2.52 -11.18
CA TRP A 59 8.97 2.71 -10.21
C TRP A 59 7.68 2.07 -10.73
N PRO A 60 6.78 1.55 -9.87
CA PRO A 60 6.83 1.52 -8.41
C PRO A 60 7.82 0.49 -7.84
N LEU A 61 8.33 0.74 -6.63
CA LEU A 61 9.15 -0.20 -5.87
C LEU A 61 8.27 -1.18 -5.09
N ALA A 62 8.73 -2.41 -4.92
CA ALA A 62 8.06 -3.38 -4.05
C ALA A 62 8.38 -3.09 -2.58
N TRP A 63 7.35 -3.00 -1.73
CA TRP A 63 7.53 -2.75 -0.29
C TRP A 63 8.34 -3.84 0.43
N GLY A 64 8.23 -5.09 -0.02
CA GLY A 64 9.06 -6.17 0.50
C GLY A 64 10.54 -5.89 0.29
N ASP A 65 10.92 -5.34 -0.87
CA ASP A 65 12.32 -5.03 -1.14
C ASP A 65 12.82 -3.93 -0.20
N ILE A 66 12.02 -2.90 0.05
CA ILE A 66 12.38 -1.83 1.00
C ILE A 66 12.49 -2.39 2.43
N ALA A 67 11.54 -3.23 2.86
CA ALA A 67 11.48 -3.75 4.22
C ALA A 67 12.61 -4.74 4.55
N TYR A 68 13.07 -5.53 3.57
CA TYR A 68 14.02 -6.62 3.82
C TYR A 68 15.45 -6.34 3.37
N ASN A 69 15.72 -5.26 2.63
CA ASN A 69 17.06 -4.93 2.12
C ASN A 69 17.73 -3.75 2.83
N LEU A 70 17.32 -3.46 4.07
CA LEU A 70 18.10 -2.59 4.95
C LEU A 70 19.42 -3.27 5.30
N THR A 71 20.50 -2.54 5.10
CA THR A 71 21.88 -3.03 5.31
C THR A 71 22.52 -2.45 6.56
N LYS A 72 21.95 -1.37 7.11
CA LYS A 72 22.42 -0.67 8.31
C LYS A 72 21.35 -0.68 9.39
N ASN A 73 21.81 -0.69 10.64
CA ASN A 73 20.94 -0.39 11.78
C ASN A 73 20.86 1.13 12.02
N GLU A 74 19.80 1.59 12.69
CA GLU A 74 19.63 3.03 13.01
C GLU A 74 20.83 3.62 13.78
N SER A 75 21.52 2.83 14.61
CA SER A 75 22.69 3.27 15.36
C SER A 75 23.92 3.58 14.49
N GLU A 76 23.97 3.04 13.27
CA GLU A 76 25.08 3.19 12.32
C GLU A 76 24.79 4.29 11.28
N MET A 77 23.58 4.84 11.34
CA MET A 77 23.00 5.69 10.33
C MET A 77 23.28 7.16 10.65
N SER A 78 23.60 7.98 9.64
CA SER A 78 23.75 9.42 9.83
C SER A 78 22.40 10.10 10.12
N LEU A 79 22.40 11.32 10.68
CA LEU A 79 21.15 12.05 10.95
C LEU A 79 20.28 12.21 9.70
N ILE A 80 20.90 12.43 8.53
CA ILE A 80 20.17 12.60 7.27
C ILE A 80 19.50 11.29 6.85
N GLU A 81 20.23 10.18 6.95
CA GLU A 81 19.69 8.85 6.68
C GLU A 81 18.57 8.50 7.67
N ILE A 82 18.73 8.75 8.98
CA ILE A 82 17.68 8.48 10.00
C ILE A 82 16.42 9.28 9.68
N THR A 83 16.56 10.57 9.37
CA THR A 83 15.40 11.41 9.07
C THR A 83 14.70 10.95 7.79
N SER A 84 15.45 10.44 6.81
CA SER A 84 14.88 9.88 5.58
C SER A 84 14.15 8.56 5.87
N PHE A 85 14.77 7.66 6.64
CA PHE A 85 14.16 6.40 7.07
C PHE A 85 12.86 6.59 7.83
N GLN A 86 12.77 7.60 8.71
CA GLN A 86 11.56 7.89 9.50
C GLN A 86 10.38 8.43 8.68
N ARG A 87 10.61 8.88 7.45
CA ARG A 87 9.56 9.42 6.56
C ARG A 87 9.00 8.39 5.58
N ILE A 88 9.63 7.22 5.49
CA ILE A 88 9.30 6.09 4.60
C ILE A 88 8.45 5.09 5.39
#